data_AF-Q6QW51-F1
#
_entry.id   AF-Q6QW51-F1
#
_cell.length_a   1.000
_cell.length_b   1.000
_cell.length_c   1.000
_cell.angle_alpha   90.00
_cell.angle_beta   90.00
_cell.angle_gamma   90.00
#
_symmetry.space_group_name_H-M   'P 1'
#
loop_
_entity.id
_entity.type
_entity.pdbx_description
1 polymer ?
#
loop_
_entity_poly.entity_id
_entity_poly.type
_entity_poly.pdbx_seq_one_letter_code
_entity_poly.pdbx_strand_id
1 'polypeptide(L)'
;MGRLTVTEPYYAYSAKSRAHLKRLAEAAADMPACQKIAVTARCFADGLMVMPFWVRISLALAIWRHGRLLAYFAFFSRMDKAKPGAADDAWDQIIRHMLDGKDTEQPGSVGGFCQRELDMFVGYLRDARRMEG
;
A
#
# COMPACT_ATOMS: atom_id res chain seq x y z
N MET A 1 18.26 -4.56 -18.34
CA MET A 1 17.61 -4.27 -17.05
C MET A 1 17.15 -2.82 -17.06
N GLY A 2 15.90 -2.59 -17.48
CA GLY A 2 15.35 -1.23 -17.59
C GLY A 2 14.99 -0.73 -16.20
N ARG A 3 15.71 0.29 -15.71
CA ARG A 3 15.24 1.11 -14.59
C ARG A 3 13.96 1.80 -15.06
N LEU A 4 12.80 1.27 -14.68
CA LEU A 4 11.61 2.09 -14.60
C LEU A 4 11.82 3.06 -13.43
N THR A 5 12.45 4.18 -13.75
CA THR A 5 12.24 5.39 -13.00
C THR A 5 10.74 5.63 -12.95
N VAL A 6 10.19 5.81 -11.76
CA VAL A 6 8.89 6.47 -11.59
C VAL A 6 9.11 7.96 -11.94
N THR A 7 9.53 8.22 -13.18
CA THR A 7 9.72 9.54 -13.80
C THR A 7 8.46 9.96 -14.53
N GLU A 8 7.52 9.04 -14.76
CA GLU A 8 6.24 9.40 -15.34
C GLU A 8 5.43 10.23 -14.32
N PRO A 9 4.90 11.39 -14.74
CA PRO A 9 4.15 12.27 -13.85
C PRO A 9 2.90 11.57 -13.30
N TYR A 10 2.39 12.04 -12.16
CA TYR A 10 1.21 11.54 -11.43
C TYR A 10 0.02 11.15 -12.33
N TYR A 11 -0.17 11.85 -13.45
CA TYR A 11 -1.26 11.66 -14.42
C TYR A 11 -1.07 10.46 -15.37
N ALA A 12 0.06 9.75 -15.32
CA ALA A 12 0.37 8.68 -16.25
C ALA A 12 -0.34 7.36 -15.89
N TYR A 13 -0.78 7.16 -14.65
CA TYR A 13 -1.47 5.96 -14.23
C TYR A 13 -2.98 6.19 -14.18
N SER A 14 -3.73 5.32 -14.85
CA SER A 14 -5.19 5.37 -14.83
C SER A 14 -5.74 4.19 -14.05
N ALA A 15 -6.60 4.47 -13.08
CA ALA A 15 -7.35 3.44 -12.33
C ALA A 15 -8.25 2.59 -13.22
N LYS A 16 -8.58 3.06 -14.43
CA LYS A 16 -9.38 2.33 -15.42
C LYS A 16 -8.53 1.47 -16.36
N SER A 17 -7.21 1.61 -16.36
CA SER A 17 -6.31 0.90 -17.27
C SER A 17 -5.57 -0.20 -16.53
N ARG A 18 -6.00 -1.46 -16.73
CA ARG A 18 -5.35 -2.64 -16.14
C ARG A 18 -3.86 -2.75 -16.51
N ALA A 19 -3.49 -2.28 -17.70
CA ALA A 19 -2.08 -2.22 -18.12
C ALA A 19 -1.26 -1.20 -17.31
N HIS A 20 -1.85 -0.06 -16.93
CA HIS A 20 -1.18 0.94 -16.09
C HIS A 20 -0.99 0.41 -14.66
N LEU A 21 -2.03 -0.23 -14.12
CA LEU A 21 -1.97 -0.82 -12.78
C LEU A 21 -0.95 -1.96 -12.70
N LYS A 22 -0.85 -2.82 -13.73
CA LYS A 22 0.18 -3.87 -13.81
C LYS A 22 1.59 -3.29 -13.86
N ARG A 23 1.84 -2.28 -14.70
CA ARG A 23 3.15 -1.60 -14.75
C ARG A 23 3.52 -0.98 -13.41
N LEU A 24 2.55 -0.40 -12.69
CA LEU A 24 2.78 0.14 -11.36
C LEU A 24 3.11 -0.96 -10.33
N ALA A 25 2.38 -2.08 -10.36
CA ALA A 25 2.65 -3.23 -9.50
C ALA A 25 4.04 -3.82 -9.74
N GLU A 26 4.43 -3.98 -11.01
CA GLU A 26 5.77 -4.43 -11.40
C GLU A 26 6.85 -3.47 -10.90
N ALA A 27 6.65 -2.16 -11.07
CA ALA A 27 7.59 -1.15 -10.58
C ALA A 27 7.72 -1.14 -9.05
N ALA A 28 6.69 -1.59 -8.33
CA ALA A 28 6.65 -1.63 -6.88
C ALA A 28 7.11 -2.98 -6.28
N ALA A 29 7.23 -4.03 -7.10
CA ALA A 29 7.60 -5.38 -6.65
C ALA A 29 8.99 -5.44 -6.01
N ASP A 30 9.96 -4.73 -6.60
CA ASP A 30 11.37 -4.75 -6.19
C ASP A 30 11.70 -3.80 -5.03
N MET A 31 10.69 -3.22 -4.35
CA MET A 31 10.94 -2.31 -3.24
C MET A 31 11.51 -3.03 -2.01
N PRO A 32 12.47 -2.42 -1.28
CA PRO A 32 12.94 -2.94 0.00
C PRO A 32 11.82 -3.13 1.02
N ALA A 33 11.94 -4.12 1.89
CA ALA A 33 10.94 -4.43 2.91
C ALA A 33 10.59 -3.22 3.81
N CYS A 34 11.56 -2.39 4.16
CA CYS A 34 11.33 -1.18 4.96
C CYS A 34 10.43 -0.15 4.24
N GLN A 35 10.58 -0.01 2.92
CA GLN A 35 9.75 0.89 2.10
C GLN A 35 8.35 0.31 1.92
N LYS A 36 8.24 -1.00 1.67
CA LYS A 36 6.94 -1.69 1.64
C LYS A 36 6.18 -1.48 2.95
N ILE A 37 6.84 -1.67 4.10
CA ILE A 37 6.25 -1.42 5.43
C ILE A 37 5.73 0.02 5.56
N ALA A 38 6.53 1.01 5.15
CA ALA A 38 6.15 2.42 5.24
C ALA A 38 4.94 2.76 4.36
N VAL A 39 4.91 2.26 3.12
CA VAL A 39 3.79 2.47 2.19
C VAL A 39 2.54 1.74 2.67
N THR A 40 2.68 0.47 3.08
CA THR A 40 1.59 -0.32 3.67
C THR A 40 0.98 0.39 4.87
N ALA A 41 1.82 0.90 5.79
CA ALA A 41 1.37 1.68 6.93
C ALA A 41 0.54 2.91 6.54
N ARG A 42 0.95 3.65 5.50
CA ARG A 42 0.20 4.80 4.98
C ARG A 42 -1.12 4.39 4.33
N CYS A 43 -1.13 3.34 3.51
CA CYS A 43 -2.35 2.82 2.90
C CYS A 43 -3.41 2.47 3.96
N PHE A 44 -3.01 1.84 5.07
CA PHE A 44 -3.93 1.55 6.16
C PHE A 44 -4.33 2.80 6.95
N ALA A 45 -3.40 3.72 7.21
CA ALA A 45 -3.70 4.98 7.90
C ALA A 45 -4.75 5.80 7.17
N ASP A 46 -4.65 5.88 5.85
CA ASP A 46 -5.50 6.71 5.00
C ASP A 46 -6.73 5.97 4.45
N GLY A 47 -6.92 4.70 4.86
CA GLY A 47 -8.14 3.94 4.59
C GLY A 47 -8.21 3.31 3.20
N LEU A 48 -7.08 3.22 2.48
CA LEU A 48 -6.97 2.56 1.18
C LEU A 48 -7.11 1.02 1.31
N MET A 49 -6.99 0.48 2.52
CA MET A 49 -7.23 -0.92 2.80
C MET A 49 -8.03 -1.14 4.07
N VAL A 50 -8.83 -2.21 4.07
CA VAL A 50 -9.59 -2.62 5.26
C VAL A 50 -8.73 -3.54 6.12
N MET A 51 -8.52 -3.15 7.38
CA MET A 51 -7.90 -4.02 8.37
C MET A 51 -8.93 -4.94 9.02
N PRO A 52 -8.52 -6.15 9.46
CA PRO A 52 -9.29 -6.93 10.40
C PRO A 52 -9.62 -6.11 11.66
N PHE A 53 -10.86 -6.23 12.13
CA PHE A 53 -11.39 -5.41 13.23
C PHE A 53 -10.52 -5.43 14.49
N TRP A 54 -10.01 -6.60 14.89
CA TRP A 54 -9.13 -6.77 16.05
C TRP A 54 -7.85 -5.95 15.94
N VAL A 55 -7.30 -5.85 14.73
CA VAL A 55 -6.08 -5.08 14.48
C VAL A 55 -6.36 -3.58 14.58
N ARG A 56 -7.55 -3.13 14.13
CA ARG A 56 -7.99 -1.73 14.28
C ARG A 56 -8.08 -1.31 15.75
N ILE A 57 -8.54 -2.20 16.62
CA ILE A 57 -8.62 -1.94 18.08
C ILE A 57 -7.22 -1.76 18.66
N SER A 58 -6.30 -2.68 18.38
CA SER A 58 -4.92 -2.60 18.88
C SER A 58 -4.20 -1.34 18.37
N LEU A 59 -4.46 -0.95 17.12
CA LEU A 59 -3.91 0.27 16.53
C LEU A 59 -4.54 1.54 17.08
N ALA A 60 -5.84 1.57 17.40
CA ALA A 60 -6.48 2.74 17.97
C ALA A 60 -5.80 3.19 19.27
N LEU A 61 -5.43 2.24 20.14
CA LEU A 61 -4.67 2.50 21.37
C LEU A 61 -3.27 3.06 21.10
N ALA A 62 -2.58 2.52 20.10
CA ALA A 62 -1.24 2.99 19.73
C ALA A 62 -1.27 4.38 19.05
N ILE A 63 -2.27 4.63 18.19
CA ILE A 63 -2.50 5.91 17.50
C ILE A 63 -2.76 7.02 18.52
N TRP A 64 -3.56 6.73 19.54
CA TRP A 64 -3.86 7.68 20.62
C TRP A 64 -2.60 8.12 21.38
N ARG A 65 -1.60 7.23 21.52
CA ARG A 65 -0.39 7.47 22.31
C ARG A 65 0.79 8.06 21.52
N HIS A 66 0.90 7.76 20.23
CA HIS A 66 2.11 8.03 19.43
C HIS A 66 1.85 8.77 18.10
N GLY A 67 0.60 9.09 17.80
CA GLY A 67 0.22 9.66 16.51
C GLY A 67 0.01 8.58 15.44
N ARG A 68 -0.79 8.92 14.43
CA ARG A 68 -1.37 7.95 13.49
C ARG A 68 -0.31 7.15 12.73
N LEU A 69 0.62 7.83 12.06
CA LEU A 69 1.59 7.19 11.17
C LEU A 69 2.63 6.33 11.91
N LEU A 70 3.15 6.82 13.03
CA LEU A 70 4.13 6.11 13.86
C LEU A 70 3.55 4.80 14.43
N ALA A 71 2.28 4.81 14.81
CA ALA A 71 1.58 3.63 15.29
C ALA A 71 1.46 2.54 14.21
N TYR A 72 1.10 2.91 12.97
CA TYR A 72 1.06 1.96 11.86
C TYR A 72 2.45 1.42 11.50
N PHE A 73 3.46 2.29 11.43
CA PHE A 73 4.83 1.85 11.14
C PHE A 73 5.36 0.87 12.20
N ALA A 74 5.16 1.19 13.50
CA ALA A 74 5.55 0.32 14.59
C ALA A 74 4.79 -1.00 14.60
N PHE A 75 3.48 -0.98 14.27
CA PHE A 75 2.67 -2.18 14.15
C PHE A 75 3.21 -3.13 13.07
N PHE A 76 3.39 -2.64 11.84
CA PHE A 76 3.89 -3.47 10.73
C PHE A 76 5.32 -3.95 10.97
N SER A 77 6.19 -3.10 11.52
CA SER A 77 7.56 -3.49 11.90
C SER A 77 7.58 -4.58 12.98
N ARG A 78 6.68 -4.51 13.97
CA ARG A 78 6.59 -5.53 15.03
C ARG A 78 5.95 -6.82 14.50
N MET A 79 4.98 -6.71 13.61
CA MET A 79 4.31 -7.85 12.98
C MET A 79 5.31 -8.63 12.12
N ASP A 80 6.14 -7.97 11.33
CA ASP A 80 7.16 -8.62 10.50
C ASP A 80 8.26 -9.29 11.34
N LYS A 81 8.61 -8.73 12.49
CA LYS A 81 9.49 -9.39 13.47
C LYS A 81 8.86 -10.64 14.10
N ALA A 82 7.55 -10.63 14.35
CA ALA A 82 6.84 -11.74 14.98
C ALA A 82 6.51 -12.87 13.98
N LYS A 83 6.23 -12.50 12.72
CA LYS A 83 5.98 -13.40 11.60
C LYS A 83 6.73 -12.83 10.38
N PRO A 84 7.96 -13.30 10.11
CA PRO A 84 8.71 -12.88 8.93
C PRO A 84 7.88 -13.08 7.65
N GLY A 85 7.80 -12.05 6.82
CA GLY A 85 7.02 -12.08 5.57
C GLY A 85 5.58 -11.57 5.71
N ALA A 86 5.12 -11.23 6.93
CA ALA A 86 3.80 -10.64 7.11
C ALA A 86 3.67 -9.25 6.44
N ALA A 87 4.78 -8.52 6.31
CA ALA A 87 4.79 -7.27 5.55
C ALA A 87 4.62 -7.50 4.05
N ASP A 88 5.24 -8.54 3.49
CA ASP A 88 5.06 -8.93 2.08
C ASP A 88 3.65 -9.48 1.83
N ASP A 89 3.09 -10.26 2.76
CA ASP A 89 1.69 -10.72 2.69
C ASP A 89 0.71 -9.52 2.62
N ALA A 90 0.93 -8.50 3.44
CA ALA A 90 0.10 -7.30 3.47
C ALA A 90 0.31 -6.43 2.21
N TRP A 91 1.55 -6.36 1.72
CA TRP A 91 1.89 -5.70 0.47
C TRP A 91 1.18 -6.34 -0.73
N ASP A 92 1.22 -7.66 -0.83
CA ASP A 92 0.56 -8.42 -1.88
C ASP A 92 -0.96 -8.19 -1.86
N GLN A 93 -1.56 -8.06 -0.69
CA GLN A 93 -2.97 -7.70 -0.57
C GLN A 93 -3.28 -6.30 -1.09
N ILE A 94 -2.41 -5.30 -0.85
CA ILE A 94 -2.55 -3.96 -1.44
C ILE A 94 -2.52 -4.05 -2.96
N ILE A 95 -1.53 -4.77 -3.52
CA ILE A 95 -1.36 -4.90 -4.97
C ILE A 95 -2.56 -5.63 -5.60
N ARG A 96 -3.04 -6.72 -4.97
CA ARG A 96 -4.25 -7.43 -5.42
C ARG A 96 -5.48 -6.53 -5.36
N HIS A 97 -5.66 -5.79 -4.26
CA HIS A 97 -6.79 -4.88 -4.11
C HIS A 97 -6.77 -3.77 -5.17
N MET A 98 -5.59 -3.24 -5.50
CA MET A 98 -5.41 -2.28 -6.59
C MET A 98 -5.77 -2.88 -7.95
N LEU A 99 -5.34 -4.11 -8.25
CA LEU A 99 -5.51 -4.74 -9.57
C LEU A 99 -6.90 -5.32 -9.82
N ASP A 100 -7.47 -5.97 -8.81
CA ASP A 100 -8.64 -6.84 -8.94
C ASP A 100 -9.82 -6.38 -8.08
N GLY A 101 -9.62 -5.39 -7.21
CA GLY A 101 -10.65 -4.88 -6.32
C GLY A 101 -10.81 -5.66 -5.02
N LYS A 102 -11.85 -5.34 -4.26
CA LYS A 102 -12.12 -5.85 -2.91
C LYS A 102 -12.85 -7.18 -2.90
N ASP A 103 -13.61 -7.44 -3.96
CA ASP A 103 -14.60 -8.51 -4.04
C ASP A 103 -14.60 -9.12 -5.44
N THR A 104 -14.09 -10.35 -5.57
CA THR A 104 -13.96 -11.06 -6.84
C THR A 104 -15.23 -11.81 -7.25
N GLU A 105 -16.22 -11.90 -6.36
CA GLU A 105 -17.43 -12.73 -6.54
C GLU A 105 -18.69 -11.93 -6.95
N GLN A 106 -18.66 -10.59 -6.87
CA GLN A 106 -19.77 -9.73 -7.28
C GLN A 106 -19.35 -8.74 -8.39
N PRO A 107 -19.78 -8.95 -9.65
CA PRO A 107 -19.45 -8.09 -10.80
C PRO A 107 -19.90 -6.62 -10.68
N GLY A 108 -20.70 -6.27 -9.66
CA GLY A 108 -21.16 -4.91 -9.35
C GLY A 108 -20.52 -4.27 -8.11
N SER A 109 -19.72 -5.00 -7.33
CA SER A 109 -18.97 -4.52 -6.15
C SER A 109 -17.54 -4.15 -6.53
N VAL A 110 -17.37 -3.47 -7.67
CA VAL A 110 -16.09 -3.32 -8.38
C VAL A 110 -15.21 -2.24 -7.75
N GLY A 111 -14.79 -2.47 -6.51
CA GLY A 111 -14.00 -1.56 -5.71
C GLY A 111 -12.53 -1.96 -5.69
N GLY A 112 -11.75 -1.46 -6.65
CA GLY A 112 -10.30 -1.27 -6.50
C GLY A 112 -9.99 0.19 -6.17
N PHE A 113 -8.74 0.61 -6.30
CA PHE A 113 -8.40 2.01 -6.13
C PHE A 113 -9.13 2.87 -7.17
N CYS A 114 -9.92 3.84 -6.71
CA CYS A 114 -10.34 4.94 -7.56
C CYS A 114 -9.12 5.81 -7.92
N GLN A 115 -9.27 6.72 -8.89
CA GLN A 115 -8.14 7.53 -9.34
C GLN A 115 -7.47 8.27 -8.17
N ARG A 116 -8.26 8.84 -7.25
CA ARG A 116 -7.75 9.50 -6.04
C ARG A 116 -6.91 8.59 -5.14
N GLU A 117 -7.31 7.33 -4.97
CA GLU A 117 -6.58 6.37 -4.13
C GLU A 117 -5.30 5.89 -4.83
N LEU A 118 -5.35 5.68 -6.14
CA LEU A 118 -4.20 5.36 -6.98
C LEU A 118 -3.15 6.47 -6.91
N ASP A 119 -3.61 7.69 -7.06
CA ASP A 119 -2.83 8.91 -6.96
C ASP A 119 -2.12 9.06 -5.60
N MET A 120 -2.84 8.78 -4.50
CA MET A 120 -2.27 8.74 -3.14
C MET A 120 -1.19 7.65 -3.02
N PHE A 121 -1.48 6.45 -3.52
CA PHE A 121 -0.56 5.32 -3.48
C PHE A 121 0.73 5.61 -4.25
N VAL A 122 0.64 6.16 -5.47
CA VAL A 122 1.80 6.62 -6.26
C VAL A 122 2.60 7.66 -5.49
N GLY A 123 1.93 8.58 -4.79
CA GLY A 123 2.57 9.53 -3.88
C GLY A 123 3.40 8.85 -2.79
N TYR A 124 2.84 7.83 -2.14
CA TYR A 124 3.55 7.07 -1.10
C TYR A 124 4.76 6.31 -1.63
N LEU A 125 4.64 5.67 -2.79
CA LEU A 125 5.76 4.96 -3.43
C LEU A 125 6.93 5.91 -3.69
N ARG A 126 6.64 7.12 -4.17
CA ARG A 126 7.66 8.15 -4.44
C ARG A 126 8.32 8.63 -3.15
N ASP A 127 7.52 8.91 -2.13
CA ASP A 127 8.04 9.37 -0.83
C ASP A 127 8.92 8.31 -0.17
N ALA A 128 8.54 7.04 -0.24
CA ALA A 128 9.32 5.94 0.30
C ALA A 128 10.67 5.77 -0.41
N ARG A 129 10.72 5.94 -1.74
CA ARG A 129 11.97 5.91 -2.50
C ARG A 129 12.91 7.09 -2.20
N ARG A 130 12.37 8.23 -1.74
CA ARG A 130 13.19 9.38 -1.32
C ARG A 130 13.87 9.19 0.04
N MET A 131 13.47 8.17 0.81
CA MET A 131 14.10 7.87 2.11
C MET A 131 15.50 7.22 1.98
N GLU A 132 15.95 6.93 0.75
CA GLU A 132 17.32 6.46 0.45
C GLU A 132 18.33 7.59 0.16
N GLY A 133 17.88 8.85 0.12
CA GLY A 133 18.70 10.03 -0.20
C GLY A 133 19.14 10.84 1.01
#